data_AF-A0A7V5KU79-F1
#
_entry.id   AF-A0A7V5KU79-F1
#
_cell.length_a   1.000
_cell.length_b   1.000
_cell.length_c   1.000
_cell.angle_alpha   90.00
_cell.angle_beta   90.00
_cell.angle_gamma   90.00
#
_symmetry.space_group_name_H-M   'P 1'
#
loop_
_entity.id
_entity.type
_entity.pdbx_description
1 polymer ?
#
loop_
_entity_poly.entity_id
_entity_poly.type
_entity_poly.pdbx_seq_one_letter_code
_entity_poly.pdbx_strand_id
1 'polypeptide(L)' 'MIKEAINKLVRRQDLTEKEASEVMTEVMSGEATEAQIGSFMTALR' A
#
# COMPACT_ATOMS: atom_id res chain seq x y z
N MET A 1 6.61 1.46 3.70
CA MET A 1 5.44 2.31 3.42
C MET A 1 4.19 1.49 3.11
N ILE A 2 4.30 0.39 2.37
CA ILE A 2 3.13 -0.45 2.03
C ILE A 2 2.41 -1.01 3.26
N LYS A 3 3.14 -1.34 4.33
CA LYS A 3 2.55 -1.85 5.58
C LYS A 3 1.70 -0.79 6.29
N GLU A 4 2.20 0.44 6.35
CA GLU A 4 1.49 1.59 6.93
C GLU A 4 0.25 1.92 6.11
N ALA A 5 0.37 1.87 4.77
CA ALA A 5 -0.72 2.12 3.86
C ALA A 5 -1.85 1.09 4.00
N ILE A 6 -1.52 -0.21 4.08
CA ILE A 6 -2.50 -1.28 4.35
C ILE A 6 -3.25 -1.00 5.67
N ASN A 7 -2.53 -0.62 6.73
CA ASN A 7 -3.15 -0.31 8.02
C ASN A 7 -4.13 0.86 7.94
N LYS A 8 -3.81 1.91 7.18
CA LYS A 8 -4.71 3.06 6.95
C LYS A 8 -5.96 2.64 6.18
N LEU A 9 -5.78 1.92 5.08
CA LEU A 9 -6.88 1.49 4.21
C LEU A 9 -7.85 0.54 4.94
N VAL A 10 -7.34 -0.40 5.75
CA VAL A 10 -8.17 -1.28 6.60
C VAL A 10 -8.99 -0.48 7.62
N ARG A 11 -8.49 0.68 8.05
CA ARG A 11 -9.20 1.64 8.92
C ARG A 11 -10.09 2.61 8.15
N ARG A 12 -10.28 2.41 6.84
CA ARG A 12 -11.01 3.30 5.92
C ARG A 12 -10.47 4.73 5.91
N GLN A 13 -9.15 4.87 6.05
CA GLN A 13 -8.46 6.14 5.92
C GLN A 13 -7.86 6.22 4.54
N ASP A 14 -8.15 7.31 3.84
CA ASP A 14 -7.58 7.56 2.52
C ASP A 14 -6.07 7.81 2.61
N LEU A 15 -5.38 7.41 1.55
CA LEU A 15 -3.98 7.73 1.35
C LEU A 15 -3.87 9.08 0.65
N THR A 16 -2.87 9.86 1.02
CA THR A 16 -2.46 11.00 0.22
C THR A 16 -1.78 10.54 -1.06
N GLU A 17 -1.72 11.40 -2.07
CA GLU A 17 -1.00 11.13 -3.33
C GLU A 17 0.46 10.73 -3.07
N LYS A 18 1.12 11.41 -2.13
CA LYS A 18 2.50 11.11 -1.75
C LYS A 18 2.63 9.69 -1.20
N GLU A 19 1.75 9.29 -0.30
CA GLU A 19 1.76 7.94 0.29
C GLU A 19 1.48 6.88 -0.77
N ALA A 20 0.52 7.12 -1.67
CA ALA A 20 0.26 6.21 -2.78
C ALA A 20 1.48 6.07 -3.71
N SER A 21 2.17 7.18 -4.01
CA SER A 21 3.40 7.18 -4.83
C SER A 21 4.55 6.41 -4.17
N GLU A 22 4.74 6.58 -2.86
CA GLU A 22 5.75 5.84 -2.09
C GLU A 22 5.48 4.34 -2.08
N VAL A 23 4.22 3.94 -1.89
CA VAL A 23 3.83 2.52 -1.99
C VAL A 23 4.12 1.96 -3.37
N MET A 24 3.75 2.68 -4.43
CA MET A 24 4.04 2.23 -5.80
C MET A 24 5.54 2.14 -6.08
N THR A 25 6.35 3.01 -5.47
CA THR A 25 7.80 2.95 -5.57
C THR A 25 8.35 1.65 -4.95
N GLU A 26 7.89 1.27 -3.76
CA GLU A 26 8.26 -0.01 -3.10
C GLU A 26 7.82 -1.24 -3.90
N VAL A 27 6.66 -1.16 -4.57
CA VAL A 27 6.17 -2.23 -5.45
C VAL A 27 7.05 -2.37 -6.68
N MET A 28 7.37 -1.26 -7.35
CA MET A 28 8.17 -1.26 -8.58
C MET A 28 9.64 -1.59 -8.33
N SER A 29 10.17 -1.27 -7.15
CA SER A 29 11.55 -1.63 -6.76
C SER A 29 11.70 -3.10 -6.36
N GLY A 30 10.59 -3.84 -6.21
CA GLY A 30 10.58 -5.24 -5.75
C GLY A 30 10.80 -5.39 -4.24
N GLU A 31 10.67 -4.32 -3.46
CA GLU A 31 10.80 -4.34 -2.01
C GLU A 31 9.53 -4.86 -1.31
N ALA A 32 8.38 -4.79 -1.99
CA ALA A 32 7.12 -5.35 -1.51
C ALA A 32 6.98 -6.84 -1.85
N THR A 33 6.64 -7.66 -0.85
CA THR A 33 6.30 -9.07 -1.05
C THR A 33 4.95 -9.23 -1.76
N GLU A 34 4.76 -10.35 -2.48
CA GLU A 34 3.47 -10.66 -3.13
C GLU A 34 2.28 -10.59 -2.16
N ALA A 35 2.48 -11.06 -0.92
CA ALA A 35 1.46 -11.00 0.14
C ALA A 35 1.09 -9.55 0.52
N GLN A 36 2.07 -8.64 0.56
CA GLN A 36 1.81 -7.22 0.83
C GLN A 36 1.06 -6.56 -0.34
N ILE A 37 1.45 -6.87 -1.58
CA ILE A 37 0.77 -6.34 -2.78
C ILE A 37 -0.69 -6.81 -2.82
N GLY A 38 -0.94 -8.10 -2.59
CA GLY A 38 -2.29 -8.66 -2.52
C GLY A 38 -3.14 -8.05 -1.40
N SER A 39 -2.53 -7.86 -0.21
CA SER A 39 -3.20 -7.21 0.92
C SER A 39 -3.56 -5.76 0.62
N PHE A 40 -2.65 -5.01 -0.01
CA PHE A 40 -2.86 -3.62 -0.41
C PHE A 40 -4.00 -3.48 -1.43
N MET A 41 -4.02 -4.32 -2.48
CA MET A 41 -5.11 -4.33 -3.46
C MET A 41 -6.46 -4.68 -2.83
N THR A 42 -6.48 -5.60 -1.87
CA THR A 42 -7.70 -5.98 -1.16
C THR A 42 -8.22 -4.84 -0.29
N ALA A 43 -7.33 -4.10 0.38
CA ALA A 43 -7.70 -2.99 1.24
C ALA A 43 -8.15 -1.73 0.47
N LEU A 44 -7.77 -1.59 -0.81
CA LEU A 44 -8.21 -0.50 -1.69
C LEU A 44 -9.63 -0.69 -2.27
N ARG A 45 -10.19 -1.90 -2.21
CA ARG A 45 -11.50 -2.25 -2.74
C ARG A 45 -12.63 -1.88 -1.79
#